data_AF-A0A6P6WV42-F1
#
_entry.id   AF-A0A6P6WV42-F1
#
_cell.length_a   1.000
_cell.length_b   1.000
_cell.length_c   1.000
_cell.angle_alpha   90.00
_cell.angle_beta   90.00
_cell.angle_gamma   90.00
#
_symmetry.space_group_name_H-M   'P 1'
#
loop_
_entity.id
_entity.type
_entity.pdbx_description
1 polymer ?
#
loop_
_entity_poly.entity_id
_entity_poly.type
_entity_poly.pdbx_seq_one_letter_code
_entity_poly.pdbx_strand_id
1 'polypeptide(L)'
;MQSMDPSMRDGSKVVAVALNKVFQLKVDGVAFRLIPEASQVQNAIKERKKSGAYDESFFGVPVFQSKSLILRTQDKRYRPVFFRKEDLIKSLNCATRYERLNPAFREGEIQVAVFEDIIRGMKDDSSSKWDDVVFIPPGFDVATGQSRR
;
A
#
# COMPACT_ATOMS: atom_id res chain seq x y z
N MET A 1 28.56 10.36 9.27
CA MET A 1 28.26 8.97 8.87
C MET A 1 29.23 8.06 9.61
N GLN A 2 28.75 7.20 10.52
CA GLN A 2 29.61 6.17 11.12
C GLN A 2 29.99 5.18 10.01
N SER A 3 31.27 4.83 9.90
CA SER A 3 31.72 3.87 8.90
C SER A 3 31.16 2.49 9.23
N MET A 4 30.49 1.86 8.26
CA MET A 4 30.11 0.45 8.36
C MET A 4 31.34 -0.41 8.65
N ASP A 5 31.17 -1.38 9.55
CA ASP A 5 32.19 -2.38 9.87
C ASP A 5 32.65 -3.08 8.57
N PRO A 6 33.96 -3.11 8.27
CA PRO A 6 34.49 -3.78 7.08
C PRO A 6 34.11 -5.26 6.98
N SER A 7 33.94 -5.95 8.11
CA SER A 7 33.53 -7.37 8.16
C SER A 7 32.10 -7.60 7.70
N MET A 8 31.22 -6.60 7.81
CA MET A 8 29.84 -6.68 7.33
C MET A 8 29.73 -6.49 5.81
N ARG A 9 30.80 -6.08 5.13
CA ARG A 9 30.77 -5.87 3.67
C ARG A 9 30.76 -7.19 2.91
N ASP A 10 31.47 -8.20 3.42
CA ASP A 10 31.63 -9.46 2.71
C ASP A 10 30.43 -10.38 2.96
N GLY A 11 29.73 -10.78 1.90
CA GLY A 11 28.53 -11.63 1.97
C GLY A 11 27.19 -10.90 2.18
N SER A 12 27.19 -9.60 2.45
CA SER A 12 25.94 -8.83 2.56
C SER A 12 25.26 -8.67 1.19
N LYS A 13 24.00 -9.09 1.10
CA LYS A 13 23.18 -8.95 -0.12
C LYS A 13 21.75 -8.57 0.20
N VAL A 14 21.12 -7.83 -0.72
CA VAL A 14 19.69 -7.57 -0.67
C VAL A 14 18.96 -8.82 -1.16
N VAL A 15 18.03 -9.31 -0.34
CA VAL A 15 17.20 -10.47 -0.68
C VAL A 15 15.75 -10.04 -0.69
N ALA A 16 15.05 -10.33 -1.78
CA ALA A 16 13.60 -10.14 -1.85
C ALA A 16 12.91 -11.23 -1.04
N VAL A 17 12.11 -10.83 -0.05
CA VAL A 17 11.31 -11.74 0.77
C VAL A 17 9.86 -11.31 0.69
N ALA A 18 8.97 -12.28 0.44
CA ALA A 18 7.54 -12.02 0.40
C ALA A 18 7.03 -11.63 1.80
N LEU A 19 6.17 -10.61 1.86
CA LEU A 19 5.73 -10.02 3.13
C LEU A 19 5.00 -11.03 4.04
N ASN A 20 4.22 -11.94 3.45
CA ASN A 20 3.58 -13.04 4.18
C ASN A 20 4.59 -13.97 4.89
N LYS A 21 5.76 -14.20 4.28
CA LYS A 21 6.83 -14.98 4.93
C LYS A 21 7.47 -14.21 6.08
N VAL A 22 7.63 -12.89 5.97
CA VAL A 22 8.17 -12.04 7.06
C VAL A 22 7.29 -12.14 8.31
N PHE A 23 5.96 -12.17 8.14
CA PHE A 23 5.02 -12.32 9.27
C PHE A 23 5.08 -13.71 9.92
N GLN A 24 5.33 -14.77 9.14
CA GLN A 24 5.53 -16.12 9.69
C GLN A 24 6.83 -16.20 10.50
N LEU A 25 7.94 -15.71 9.94
CA LEU A 25 9.26 -15.71 10.60
C LEU A 25 9.29 -14.89 11.89
N LYS A 26 8.43 -13.87 12.00
CA LYS A 26 8.30 -13.09 13.23
C LYS A 26 7.83 -13.93 14.43
N VAL A 27 7.08 -15.00 14.18
CA VAL A 27 6.59 -15.92 15.21
C VAL A 27 7.71 -16.83 15.74
N ASP A 28 8.77 -17.04 14.95
CA ASP A 28 9.91 -17.90 15.30
C ASP A 28 10.99 -17.18 16.15
N GLY A 29 10.60 -16.11 16.87
CA GLY A 29 11.48 -15.37 17.77
C GLY A 29 12.35 -14.28 17.10
N VAL A 30 12.16 -14.03 15.80
CA VAL A 30 12.89 -12.96 15.06
C VAL A 30 12.08 -11.67 15.04
N ALA A 31 12.66 -10.55 15.46
CA ALA A 31 12.00 -9.26 15.38
C ALA A 31 12.26 -8.57 14.03
N PHE A 32 11.20 -8.31 13.27
CA PHE A 32 11.28 -7.50 12.05
C PHE A 32 10.74 -6.09 12.28
N ARG A 33 11.46 -5.11 11.74
CA ARG A 33 11.00 -3.72 11.61
C ARG A 33 10.79 -3.40 10.14
N LEU A 34 9.59 -2.93 9.79
CA LEU A 34 9.31 -2.41 8.47
C LEU A 34 9.84 -0.98 8.36
N ILE A 35 10.57 -0.70 7.28
CA ILE A 35 11.11 0.63 6.98
C ILE A 35 10.48 1.09 5.67
N PRO A 36 9.58 2.09 5.70
CA PRO A 36 8.96 2.59 4.49
C PRO A 36 9.93 3.46 3.67
N GLU A 37 9.65 3.59 2.38
CA GLU A 37 10.35 4.52 1.51
C GLU A 37 10.06 5.98 1.96
N ALA A 38 11.10 6.80 2.10
CA ALA A 38 10.97 8.17 2.60
C ALA A 38 10.05 9.05 1.74
N SER A 39 10.04 8.84 0.42
CA SER A 39 9.13 9.51 -0.52
C SER A 39 7.66 9.23 -0.19
N GLN A 40 7.32 8.00 0.17
CA GLN A 40 5.96 7.59 0.50
C GLN A 40 5.51 8.13 1.85
N VAL A 41 6.41 8.28 2.81
CA VAL A 41 6.13 8.97 4.07
C VAL A 41 5.80 10.45 3.82
N GLN A 42 6.59 11.14 2.99
CA GLN A 42 6.31 12.53 2.61
C GLN A 42 4.96 12.65 1.87
N ASN A 43 4.66 11.72 0.97
CA ASN A 43 3.39 11.67 0.27
C ASN A 43 2.22 11.48 1.24
N ALA A 44 2.35 10.59 2.22
CA ALA A 44 1.34 10.35 3.24
C ALA A 44 1.05 11.60 4.10
N ILE A 45 2.09 12.30 4.55
CA ILE A 45 1.95 13.56 5.30
C ILE A 45 1.26 14.62 4.44
N LYS A 46 1.64 14.75 3.17
CA LYS A 46 1.00 15.70 2.24
C LYS A 46 -0.48 15.41 2.04
N GLU A 47 -0.87 14.15 1.84
CA GLU A 47 -2.29 13.79 1.68
C GLU A 47 -3.09 13.96 2.98
N ARG A 48 -2.52 13.62 4.14
CA ARG A 48 -3.15 13.89 5.45
C ARG A 48 -3.38 15.39 5.68
N LYS A 49 -2.43 16.25 5.31
CA LYS A 49 -2.56 17.71 5.38
C LYS A 49 -3.72 18.23 4.52
N LYS A 50 -3.94 17.65 3.34
CA LYS A 50 -5.10 17.99 2.49
C LYS A 50 -6.43 17.59 3.11
N SER A 51 -6.47 16.50 3.87
CA SER A 51 -7.66 16.04 4.60
C SER A 51 -7.91 16.77 5.93
N GLY A 52 -7.13 17.82 6.23
CA GLY A 52 -7.30 18.65 7.44
C GLY A 52 -6.56 18.15 8.68
N ALA A 53 -5.67 17.15 8.56
CA ALA A 53 -4.82 16.73 9.66
C ALA A 53 -3.54 17.59 9.74
N TYR A 54 -3.15 17.98 10.95
CA TYR A 54 -2.01 18.89 11.19
C TYR A 54 -0.72 18.17 11.59
N ASP A 55 -0.73 16.84 11.68
CA ASP A 55 0.46 16.08 12.08
C ASP A 55 1.58 16.17 11.04
N GLU A 56 2.76 16.57 11.51
CA GLU A 56 3.97 16.60 10.68
C GLU A 56 4.69 15.25 10.62
N SER A 57 4.30 14.31 11.48
CA SER A 57 4.92 12.99 11.60
C SER A 57 3.97 11.87 11.16
N PHE A 58 4.53 10.81 10.61
CA PHE A 58 3.80 9.61 10.23
C PHE A 58 4.51 8.38 10.80
N PHE A 59 3.80 7.57 11.58
CA PHE A 59 4.33 6.37 12.21
C PHE A 59 3.78 5.12 11.53
N GLY A 60 4.67 4.19 11.16
CA GLY A 60 4.34 2.96 10.45
C GLY A 60 4.54 3.06 8.94
N VAL A 61 4.08 2.04 8.21
CA VAL A 61 4.19 1.99 6.75
C VAL A 61 2.95 2.61 6.11
N PRO A 62 3.10 3.69 5.31
CA PRO A 62 1.96 4.31 4.65
C PRO A 62 1.44 3.42 3.53
N VAL A 63 0.12 3.36 3.42
CA VAL A 63 -0.58 2.80 2.28
C VAL A 63 -1.68 3.74 1.81
N PHE A 64 -1.97 3.67 0.52
CA PHE A 64 -2.85 4.59 -0.19
C PHE A 64 -4.03 3.83 -0.80
N GLN A 65 -5.23 4.37 -0.63
CA GLN A 65 -6.45 3.82 -1.22
C GLN A 65 -7.35 4.95 -1.74
N SER A 66 -8.31 4.61 -2.58
CA SER A 66 -9.36 5.53 -3.04
C SER A 66 -10.69 4.79 -3.10
N LYS A 67 -11.80 5.49 -2.80
CA LYS A 67 -13.16 4.90 -2.86
C LYS A 67 -13.65 4.71 -4.29
N SER A 68 -13.14 5.47 -5.25
CA SER A 68 -13.47 5.37 -6.67
C SER A 68 -12.73 4.27 -7.40
N LEU A 69 -11.78 3.58 -6.74
CA LEU A 69 -11.07 2.47 -7.34
C LEU A 69 -11.49 1.15 -6.70
N ILE A 70 -12.16 0.32 -7.50
CA ILE A 70 -12.56 -1.04 -7.13
C ILE A 70 -12.08 -1.96 -8.25
N LEU A 71 -11.35 -3.01 -7.90
CA LEU A 71 -10.96 -4.04 -8.85
C LEU A 71 -12.12 -5.02 -9.00
N ARG A 72 -12.50 -5.31 -10.24
CA ARG A 72 -13.54 -6.29 -10.55
C ARG A 72 -12.90 -7.48 -11.25
N THR A 73 -13.10 -8.67 -10.70
CA THR A 73 -12.71 -9.93 -11.35
C THR A 73 -13.92 -10.85 -11.29
N GLN A 74 -14.49 -11.17 -12.46
CA GLN A 74 -15.73 -11.93 -12.56
C GLN A 74 -16.82 -11.30 -11.67
N ASP A 75 -17.30 -12.04 -10.66
CA ASP A 75 -18.33 -11.60 -9.71
C ASP A 75 -17.77 -11.02 -8.40
N LYS A 76 -16.45 -10.94 -8.26
CA LYS A 76 -15.80 -10.43 -7.04
C LYS A 76 -15.32 -9.00 -7.23
N ARG A 77 -15.50 -8.22 -6.16
CA ARG A 77 -15.03 -6.84 -6.03
C ARG A 77 -13.95 -6.81 -4.96
N TYR A 78 -12.85 -6.15 -5.27
CA TYR A 78 -11.73 -5.99 -4.36
C TYR A 78 -11.38 -4.51 -4.21
N ARG A 79 -11.04 -4.11 -2.98
CA ARG A 79 -10.53 -2.79 -2.64
C ARG A 79 -9.00 -2.82 -2.65
N PRO A 80 -8.36 -2.21 -3.67
CA PRO A 80 -6.92 -2.19 -3.77
C PRO A 80 -6.31 -1.19 -2.79
N VAL A 81 -5.22 -1.60 -2.15
CA VAL A 81 -4.43 -0.80 -1.21
C VAL A 81 -2.99 -0.77 -1.70
N PHE A 82 -2.47 0.40 -2.03
CA PHE A 82 -1.18 0.59 -2.70
C PHE A 82 -0.10 1.01 -1.72
N PHE A 83 1.11 0.45 -1.86
CA PHE A 83 2.29 0.93 -1.11
C PHE A 83 2.92 2.19 -1.73
N ARG A 84 2.62 2.50 -2.99
CA ARG A 84 3.06 3.72 -3.67
C ARG A 84 1.87 4.56 -4.09
N LYS A 85 1.92 5.84 -3.77
CA LYS A 85 0.90 6.81 -4.18
C LYS A 85 0.83 6.93 -5.70
N GLU A 86 1.98 6.86 -6.37
CA GLU A 86 2.10 6.99 -7.82
C GLU A 86 1.35 5.86 -8.54
N ASP A 87 1.41 4.64 -8.01
CA ASP A 87 0.74 3.47 -8.57
C ASP A 87 -0.80 3.58 -8.43
N LEU A 88 -1.29 4.12 -7.30
CA LEU A 88 -2.70 4.45 -7.12
C LEU A 88 -3.16 5.49 -8.15
N ILE A 89 -2.41 6.58 -8.30
CA ILE A 89 -2.73 7.66 -9.25
C ILE A 89 -2.73 7.14 -10.69
N LYS A 90 -1.73 6.32 -11.06
CA LYS A 90 -1.68 5.68 -12.38
C LYS A 90 -2.91 4.81 -12.61
N SER A 91 -3.30 4.00 -11.63
CA SER A 91 -4.47 3.12 -11.71
C SER A 91 -5.78 3.92 -11.84
N LEU A 92 -5.92 5.01 -11.09
CA LEU A 92 -7.06 5.93 -11.18
C LEU A 92 -7.13 6.60 -12.57
N ASN A 93 -6.00 7.09 -13.09
CA ASN A 93 -5.93 7.73 -14.40
C ASN A 93 -6.21 6.74 -15.55
N CYS A 94 -5.82 5.47 -15.40
CA CYS A 94 -6.20 4.43 -16.34
C CYS A 94 -7.71 4.17 -16.27
N ALA A 95 -8.26 3.98 -15.07
CA ALA A 95 -9.69 3.72 -14.89
C ALA A 95 -10.56 4.84 -15.49
N THR A 96 -10.22 6.12 -15.28
CA THR A 96 -10.99 7.26 -15.82
C THR A 96 -10.93 7.38 -17.35
N ARG A 97 -9.84 6.90 -17.99
CA ARG A 97 -9.73 6.87 -19.46
C ARG A 97 -10.58 5.78 -20.09
N TYR A 98 -10.75 4.64 -19.41
CA TYR A 98 -11.48 3.50 -19.94
C TYR A 98 -12.96 3.49 -19.53
N GLU A 99 -13.29 3.94 -18.32
CA GLU A 99 -14.66 4.13 -17.85
C GLU A 99 -15.05 5.61 -18.05
N ARG A 100 -15.84 5.89 -19.09
CA ARG A 100 -16.47 7.21 -19.26
C ARG A 100 -17.21 7.59 -17.98
N LEU A 101 -16.75 8.66 -17.34
CA LEU A 101 -17.45 9.44 -16.30
C LEU A 101 -17.74 8.69 -15.00
N ASN A 102 -16.77 8.69 -14.08
CA ASN A 102 -17.09 8.74 -12.65
C ASN A 102 -16.91 10.19 -12.17
N PRO A 103 -18.00 10.98 -11.97
CA PRO A 103 -17.92 12.36 -11.45
C PRO A 103 -17.46 12.44 -9.98
N ALA A 104 -17.03 11.30 -9.40
CA ALA A 104 -16.52 11.17 -8.05
C ALA A 104 -15.01 11.42 -7.91
N PHE A 105 -14.26 11.58 -9.00
CA PHE A 105 -12.84 11.98 -8.93
C PHE A 105 -12.75 13.43 -8.45
N ARG A 106 -12.84 13.60 -7.13
CA ARG A 106 -12.64 14.88 -6.45
C ARG A 106 -11.21 14.91 -5.94
N GLU A 107 -10.55 16.02 -6.16
CA GLU A 107 -9.28 16.34 -5.51
C GLU A 107 -9.48 16.19 -3.98
N GLY A 108 -8.78 15.24 -3.35
CA GLY A 108 -8.99 14.86 -1.93
C GLY A 108 -9.52 13.45 -1.67
N GLU A 109 -9.68 12.61 -2.70
CA GLU A 109 -10.16 11.23 -2.54
C GLU A 109 -9.11 10.22 -2.04
N ILE A 110 -7.83 10.56 -2.13
CA ILE A 110 -6.76 9.65 -1.69
C ILE A 110 -6.77 9.58 -0.17
N GLN A 111 -7.04 8.39 0.35
CA GLN A 111 -6.99 8.12 1.78
C GLN A 111 -5.68 7.43 2.11
N VAL A 112 -5.09 7.85 3.23
CA VAL A 112 -3.86 7.27 3.75
C VAL A 112 -4.18 6.47 5.00
N ALA A 113 -3.73 5.22 5.04
CA ALA A 113 -3.79 4.36 6.22
C ALA A 113 -2.39 3.86 6.60
N VAL A 114 -2.28 3.30 7.79
CA VAL A 114 -1.07 2.63 8.28
C VAL A 114 -1.25 1.13 8.05
N PHE A 115 -0.29 0.51 7.36
CA PHE A 115 -0.34 -0.91 7.02
C PHE A 115 -0.50 -1.80 8.26
N GLU A 116 0.26 -1.52 9.31
CA GLU A 116 0.24 -2.28 10.57
C GLU A 116 -1.13 -2.23 11.25
N ASP A 117 -1.86 -1.12 11.13
CA ASP A 117 -3.21 -0.98 11.67
C ASP A 117 -4.22 -1.78 10.86
N ILE A 118 -4.05 -1.87 9.54
CA ILE A 118 -4.86 -2.75 8.68
C ILE A 118 -4.63 -4.21 9.07
N ILE A 119 -3.37 -4.66 9.15
CA ILE A 119 -3.07 -6.06 9.51
C ILE A 119 -3.58 -6.39 10.91
N ARG A 120 -3.48 -5.45 11.87
CA ARG A 120 -4.08 -5.61 13.19
C ARG A 120 -5.60 -5.73 13.10
N GLY A 121 -6.25 -4.87 12.33
CA GLY A 121 -7.68 -4.94 12.06
C GLY A 121 -8.09 -6.29 11.47
N MET A 122 -7.37 -6.82 10.48
CA MET A 122 -7.62 -8.13 9.88
C MET A 122 -7.45 -9.28 10.89
N LYS A 123 -6.56 -9.13 11.88
CA LYS A 123 -6.34 -10.13 12.92
C LYS A 123 -7.44 -10.11 13.99
N ASP A 124 -7.84 -8.91 14.39
CA ASP A 124 -8.73 -8.70 15.54
C ASP A 124 -10.22 -8.78 15.14
N ASP A 125 -10.54 -8.58 13.86
CA ASP A 125 -11.90 -8.55 13.32
C ASP A 125 -12.15 -9.78 12.42
N SER A 126 -13.05 -10.65 12.86
CA SER A 126 -13.47 -11.85 12.11
C SER A 126 -14.63 -11.61 11.14
N SER A 127 -15.08 -10.37 11.00
CA SER A 127 -16.11 -10.02 10.01
C SER A 127 -15.55 -10.04 8.59
N SER A 128 -16.44 -10.15 7.60
CA SER A 128 -16.10 -10.13 6.18
C SER A 128 -15.62 -8.76 5.66
N LYS A 129 -15.41 -7.78 6.55
CA LYS A 129 -14.98 -6.41 6.23
C LYS A 129 -13.63 -6.37 5.52
N TRP A 130 -12.77 -7.37 5.75
CA TRP A 130 -11.41 -7.39 5.23
C TRP A 130 -11.20 -8.34 4.05
N ASP A 131 -12.20 -9.17 3.72
CA ASP A 131 -12.11 -10.23 2.69
C ASP A 131 -11.88 -9.69 1.28
N ASP A 132 -12.25 -8.43 1.04
CA ASP A 132 -12.13 -7.75 -0.23
C ASP A 132 -10.87 -6.87 -0.33
N VAL A 133 -10.04 -6.77 0.71
CA VAL A 133 -8.81 -5.95 0.67
C VAL A 133 -7.69 -6.69 -0.05
N VAL A 134 -7.06 -6.03 -1.02
CA VAL A 134 -5.89 -6.57 -1.74
C VAL A 134 -4.76 -5.56 -1.72
N PHE A 135 -3.58 -6.00 -1.26
CA PHE A 135 -2.38 -5.18 -1.27
C PHE A 135 -1.69 -5.22 -2.64
N ILE A 136 -1.42 -4.05 -3.21
CA ILE A 136 -0.76 -3.89 -4.50
C ILE A 136 0.73 -3.59 -4.27
N PRO A 137 1.64 -4.48 -4.70
CA PRO A 137 3.08 -4.26 -4.57
C PRO A 137 3.55 -3.01 -5.35
N PRO A 138 4.63 -2.36 -4.90
CA PRO A 138 5.25 -1.26 -5.63
C PRO A 138 5.60 -1.64 -7.08
N GLY A 139 5.21 -0.81 -8.05
CA GLY A 139 5.47 -1.00 -9.47
C GLY A 139 4.61 -2.09 -10.13
N PHE A 140 3.60 -2.62 -9.43
CA PHE A 140 2.67 -3.58 -10.01
C PHE A 140 1.58 -2.85 -10.79
N ASP A 141 1.49 -3.14 -12.10
CA ASP A 141 0.48 -2.55 -12.97
C ASP A 141 -0.85 -3.29 -12.84
N VAL A 142 -1.78 -2.66 -12.11
CA VAL A 142 -3.15 -3.12 -12.01
C VAL A 142 -3.92 -2.66 -13.24
N ALA A 143 -3.78 -3.40 -14.34
CA ALA A 143 -4.67 -3.20 -15.48
C ALA A 143 -6.08 -3.62 -15.08
N THR A 144 -7.03 -2.69 -15.05
CA THR A 144 -8.47 -3.01 -15.03
C THR A 144 -8.75 -3.87 -16.26
N GLY A 145 -9.11 -5.14 -16.03
CA GLY A 145 -8.96 -6.21 -17.00
C GLY A 145 -9.48 -5.89 -18.41
N GLN A 146 -8.64 -6.15 -19.41
CA GLN A 146 -9.13 -6.77 -20.63
C GLN A 146 -9.10 -8.28 -20.40
N SER A 147 -10.26 -8.90 -20.29
CA SER A 147 -10.41 -10.27 -20.78
C SER A 147 -10.09 -10.21 -22.28
N ARG A 148 -8.84 -10.49 -22.68
CA ARG A 148 -8.55 -10.81 -24.07
C ARG A 148 -9.36 -12.08 -24.39
N ARG A 149 -10.44 -11.89 -25.14
CA ARG A 149 -11.10 -12.96 -25.90
C ARG A 149 -10.20 -13.36 -27.06
#